data_AF-A0A317JKE6-F1
#
_entry.id   AF-A0A317JKE6-F1
#
_cell.length_a   1.000
_cell.length_b   1.000
_cell.length_c   1.000
_cell.angle_alpha   90.00
_cell.angle_beta   90.00
_cell.angle_gamma   90.00
#
_symmetry.space_group_name_H-M   'P 1'
#
loop_
_entity.id
_entity.type
_entity.pdbx_description
1 polymer ?
#
loop_
_entity_poly.entity_id
_entity_poly.type
_entity_poly.pdbx_seq_one_letter_code
_entity_poly.pdbx_strand_id
1 'polypeptide(L)'
;MASQDKAEHQKIESEMKAIFAAVKATSITAPPFLQSRILAHWREGQTLRRRLVFWRALSFASLGALVVMGSLHVLRPAETSPTASVNQYYVIHVDFSEKDQQTVSQAEVELPPGVHFASSKTEVRNLHSLRLPVRVAAVGRGKLPFVVSSDHEGRESILVRLIGPSNEVIREQTITVQFAKSGSVDDKAGRGEIL
;
A
#
# COMPACT_ATOMS: atom_id res chain seq x y z
N MET A 1 -26.19 -86.82 42.14
CA MET A 1 -26.70 -86.10 40.95
C MET A 1 -25.90 -84.82 40.68
N ALA A 2 -25.67 -83.92 41.64
CA ALA A 2 -24.94 -82.65 41.39
C ALA A 2 -23.43 -82.76 41.02
N SER A 3 -22.79 -83.92 41.20
CA SER A 3 -21.38 -84.13 40.84
C SER A 3 -21.19 -84.57 39.38
N GLN A 4 -22.21 -85.15 38.76
CA GLN A 4 -22.15 -85.68 37.40
C GLN A 4 -22.33 -84.56 36.37
N ASP A 5 -23.26 -83.64 36.59
CA ASP A 5 -23.47 -82.45 35.75
C ASP A 5 -22.23 -81.52 35.73
N LYS A 6 -21.51 -81.42 36.85
CA LYS A 6 -20.28 -80.63 36.92
C LYS A 6 -19.15 -81.24 36.08
N ALA A 7 -19.04 -82.56 36.07
CA ALA A 7 -18.02 -83.27 35.29
C ALA A 7 -18.31 -83.16 33.79
N GLU A 8 -19.59 -83.24 33.38
CA GLU A 8 -19.99 -83.05 31.99
C GLU A 8 -19.76 -81.61 31.52
N HIS A 9 -20.10 -80.61 32.33
CA HIS A 9 -19.82 -79.21 32.00
C HIS A 9 -18.33 -78.92 31.83
N GLN A 10 -17.47 -79.45 32.70
CA GLN A 10 -16.02 -79.28 32.57
C GLN A 10 -15.47 -79.95 31.31
N LYS A 11 -16.02 -81.11 30.93
CA LYS A 11 -15.64 -81.80 29.70
C LYS A 11 -16.02 -80.99 28.46
N ILE A 12 -17.24 -80.48 28.38
CA ILE A 12 -17.72 -79.62 27.28
C ILE A 12 -16.87 -78.35 27.18
N GLU A 13 -16.54 -77.73 28.31
CA GLU A 13 -15.71 -76.52 28.31
C GLU A 13 -14.28 -76.79 27.80
N SER A 14 -13.73 -77.95 28.13
CA SER A 14 -12.40 -78.37 27.65
C SER A 14 -12.38 -78.67 26.15
N GLU A 15 -13.43 -79.33 25.63
CA GLU A 15 -13.58 -79.62 24.21
C GLU A 15 -13.82 -78.35 23.39
N MET A 16 -14.64 -77.41 23.89
CA MET A 16 -14.81 -76.10 23.27
C MET A 16 -13.49 -75.32 23.25
N LYS A 17 -12.74 -75.29 24.36
CA LYS A 17 -11.42 -74.64 24.39
C LYS A 17 -10.44 -75.25 23.39
N ALA A 18 -10.46 -76.57 23.22
CA ALA A 18 -9.62 -77.25 22.23
C ALA A 18 -9.99 -76.87 20.79
N ILE A 19 -11.30 -76.80 20.47
CA ILE A 19 -11.78 -76.37 19.15
C ILE A 19 -11.41 -74.91 18.88
N PHE A 20 -11.60 -74.00 19.84
CA PHE A 20 -11.22 -72.60 19.67
C PHE A 20 -9.71 -72.41 19.55
N ALA A 21 -8.90 -73.21 20.25
CA ALA A 21 -7.45 -73.19 20.10
C ALA A 21 -7.03 -73.66 18.69
N ALA A 22 -7.65 -74.72 18.16
CA ALA A 22 -7.40 -75.22 16.81
C ALA A 22 -7.82 -74.22 15.71
N VAL A 23 -8.98 -73.57 15.87
CA VAL A 23 -9.46 -72.54 14.94
C VAL A 23 -8.56 -71.31 14.98
N LYS A 24 -8.11 -70.88 16.17
CA LYS A 24 -7.21 -69.73 16.33
C LYS A 24 -5.79 -69.99 15.78
N ALA A 25 -5.34 -71.25 15.77
CA ALA A 25 -4.09 -71.65 15.15
C ALA A 25 -4.14 -71.64 13.61
N THR A 26 -5.34 -71.58 13.02
CA THR A 26 -5.51 -71.47 11.57
C THR A 26 -5.40 -70.01 11.18
N SER A 27 -4.19 -69.53 10.86
CA SER A 27 -3.99 -68.17 10.38
C SER A 27 -4.65 -68.00 9.01
N ILE A 28 -5.85 -67.42 8.99
CA ILE A 28 -6.51 -66.98 7.75
C ILE A 28 -5.64 -65.85 7.19
N THR A 29 -4.70 -66.23 6.33
CA THR A 29 -3.80 -65.31 5.68
C THR A 29 -4.62 -64.57 4.63
N ALA A 30 -4.83 -63.27 4.84
CA ALA A 30 -5.62 -62.46 3.92
C ALA A 30 -5.02 -62.57 2.51
N PRO A 31 -5.83 -62.83 1.47
CA PRO A 31 -5.31 -63.00 0.14
C PRO A 31 -4.59 -61.73 -0.35
N PRO A 32 -3.49 -61.85 -1.11
CA PRO A 32 -2.60 -60.74 -1.47
C PRO A 32 -3.28 -59.63 -2.28
N PHE A 33 -4.41 -59.93 -2.93
CA PHE A 33 -5.21 -58.96 -3.68
C PHE A 33 -6.02 -58.00 -2.79
N LEU A 34 -6.32 -58.36 -1.54
CA LEU A 34 -7.01 -57.45 -0.61
C LEU A 34 -6.05 -56.40 -0.05
N GLN A 35 -4.81 -56.79 0.28
CA GLN A 35 -3.81 -55.85 0.78
C GLN A 35 -3.45 -54.78 -0.25
N SER A 36 -3.23 -55.19 -1.51
CA SER A 36 -2.94 -54.27 -2.61
C SER A 36 -4.10 -53.31 -2.88
N ARG A 37 -5.35 -53.79 -2.84
CA ARG A 37 -6.54 -52.93 -3.04
C ARG A 37 -6.75 -51.93 -1.91
N ILE A 38 -6.51 -52.32 -0.66
CA ILE A 38 -6.60 -51.42 0.49
C ILE A 38 -5.49 -50.36 0.43
N LEU A 39 -4.27 -50.75 0.08
CA LEU A 39 -3.15 -49.83 -0.08
C LEU A 39 -3.35 -48.86 -1.25
N ALA A 40 -3.94 -49.32 -2.35
CA ALA A 40 -4.29 -48.48 -3.50
C ALA A 40 -5.34 -47.41 -3.11
N HIS A 41 -6.43 -47.82 -2.46
CA HIS A 41 -7.44 -46.87 -1.98
C HIS A 41 -6.90 -45.89 -0.94
N TRP A 42 -5.99 -46.33 -0.07
CA TRP A 42 -5.35 -45.45 0.91
C TRP A 42 -4.45 -44.40 0.24
N ARG A 43 -3.67 -44.79 -0.78
CA ARG A 43 -2.85 -43.85 -1.57
C ARG A 43 -3.69 -42.87 -2.40
N GLU A 44 -4.79 -43.31 -2.99
CA GLU A 44 -5.72 -42.44 -3.72
C GLU A 44 -6.35 -41.39 -2.80
N GLY A 45 -6.80 -41.79 -1.60
CA GLY A 45 -7.34 -40.84 -0.62
C GLY A 45 -6.32 -39.80 -0.16
N GLN A 46 -5.05 -40.19 -0.03
CA GLN A 46 -3.99 -39.30 0.45
C GLN A 46 -3.53 -38.29 -0.62
N THR A 47 -3.49 -38.70 -1.89
CA THR A 47 -3.12 -37.82 -3.01
C THR A 47 -4.21 -36.77 -3.30
N LEU A 48 -5.49 -37.16 -3.25
CA LEU A 48 -6.61 -36.24 -3.39
C LEU A 48 -6.63 -35.18 -2.28
N ARG A 49 -6.39 -35.59 -1.02
CA ARG A 49 -6.30 -34.64 0.11
C ARG A 49 -5.15 -33.66 -0.04
N ARG A 50 -3.95 -34.11 -0.43
CA ARG A 50 -2.80 -33.23 -0.65
C ARG A 50 -3.07 -32.21 -1.75
N ARG A 51 -3.71 -32.64 -2.85
CA ARG A 51 -4.07 -31.75 -3.96
C ARG A 51 -5.09 -30.68 -3.52
N LEU A 52 -6.11 -31.07 -2.75
CA LEU A 52 -7.09 -30.14 -2.18
C LEU A 52 -6.47 -29.12 -1.21
N VAL A 53 -5.56 -29.56 -0.34
CA VAL A 53 -4.84 -28.66 0.59
C VAL A 53 -3.95 -27.68 -0.17
N PHE A 54 -3.24 -28.16 -1.20
CA PHE A 54 -2.41 -27.32 -2.07
C PHE A 54 -3.25 -26.23 -2.76
N TRP A 55 -4.39 -26.60 -3.36
CA TRP A 55 -5.28 -25.62 -4.00
C TRP A 55 -5.87 -24.61 -3.01
N ARG A 56 -6.24 -25.04 -1.80
CA ARG A 56 -6.70 -24.10 -0.75
C ARG A 56 -5.60 -23.13 -0.33
N ALA A 57 -4.38 -23.62 -0.11
CA ALA A 57 -3.25 -22.77 0.25
C ALA A 57 -2.92 -21.75 -0.85
N LEU A 58 -2.98 -22.16 -2.12
CA LEU A 58 -2.77 -21.27 -3.26
C LEU A 58 -3.83 -20.16 -3.35
N SER A 59 -5.10 -20.48 -3.09
CA SER A 59 -6.18 -19.47 -3.06
C SER A 59 -5.95 -18.44 -1.96
N PHE A 60 -5.61 -18.85 -0.74
CA PHE A 60 -5.33 -17.92 0.36
C PHE A 60 -4.08 -17.06 0.10
N ALA A 61 -3.03 -17.63 -0.49
CA ALA A 61 -1.83 -16.89 -0.85
C ALA A 61 -2.11 -15.80 -1.90
N SER A 62 -2.94 -16.10 -2.90
CA SER A 62 -3.32 -15.13 -3.95
C SER A 62 -4.13 -13.94 -3.40
N LEU A 63 -5.02 -14.19 -2.43
CA LEU A 63 -5.83 -13.15 -1.80
C LEU A 63 -4.96 -12.24 -0.92
N GLY A 64 -4.01 -12.81 -0.18
CA GLY A 64 -3.03 -12.04 0.61
C GLY A 64 -2.16 -11.13 -0.24
N ALA A 65 -1.70 -11.61 -1.40
CA ALA A 65 -0.89 -10.81 -2.32
C ALA A 65 -1.64 -9.58 -2.86
N LEU A 66 -2.92 -9.71 -3.19
CA LEU A 66 -3.74 -8.59 -3.68
C LEU A 66 -4.00 -7.53 -2.61
N VAL A 67 -4.21 -7.93 -1.35
CA VAL A 67 -4.41 -7.00 -0.23
C VAL A 67 -3.13 -6.20 0.08
N VAL A 68 -1.97 -6.86 0.03
CA VAL A 68 -0.67 -6.18 0.21
C VAL A 68 -0.36 -5.24 -0.96
N MET A 69 -0.64 -5.64 -2.20
CA MET A 69 -0.38 -4.81 -3.37
C MET A 69 -1.33 -3.61 -3.45
N GLY A 70 -2.61 -3.79 -3.09
CA GLY A 70 -3.60 -2.70 -3.04
C GLY A 70 -3.28 -1.68 -1.94
N SER A 71 -2.88 -2.13 -0.74
CA SER A 71 -2.51 -1.23 0.36
C SER A 71 -1.27 -0.40 0.04
N LEU A 72 -0.25 -0.97 -0.63
CA LEU A 72 0.93 -0.21 -1.05
C LEU A 72 0.62 0.91 -2.05
N HIS A 73 -0.43 0.77 -2.86
CA HIS A 73 -0.84 1.83 -3.79
C HIS A 73 -1.66 2.95 -3.13
N VAL A 74 -2.44 2.65 -2.10
CA VAL A 74 -3.24 3.66 -1.37
C VAL A 74 -2.37 4.53 -0.45
N LEU A 75 -1.24 4.00 0.03
CA LEU A 75 -0.32 4.72 0.90
C LEU A 75 0.71 5.61 0.18
N ARG A 76 0.75 5.61 -1.16
CA ARG A 76 1.48 6.66 -1.87
C ARG A 76 0.59 7.89 -1.94
N PRO A 77 0.93 9.00 -1.26
CA PRO A 77 0.23 10.25 -1.51
C PRO A 77 0.39 10.53 -3.00
N ALA A 78 -0.72 10.56 -3.73
CA ALA A 78 -0.73 11.18 -5.04
C ALA A 78 -0.38 12.65 -4.77
N GLU A 79 0.89 13.01 -4.96
CA GLU A 79 1.34 14.39 -4.97
C GLU A 79 0.62 15.06 -6.13
N THR A 80 -0.55 15.61 -5.83
CA THR A 80 -1.37 16.40 -6.75
C THR A 80 -0.63 17.70 -6.95
N SER A 81 0.38 17.67 -7.83
CA SER A 81 1.09 18.87 -8.22
C SER A 81 0.08 19.84 -8.84
N PRO A 82 0.02 21.11 -8.39
CA PRO A 82 -0.80 22.11 -9.04
C PRO A 82 -0.50 22.14 -10.54
N THR A 83 -1.55 22.09 -11.35
CA THR A 83 -1.46 22.19 -12.81
C THR A 83 -1.67 23.63 -13.23
N ALA A 84 -0.74 24.16 -14.03
CA ALA A 84 -0.75 25.50 -14.60
C ALA A 84 -0.61 25.37 -16.12
N SER A 85 -1.17 26.30 -16.89
CA SER A 85 -0.95 26.31 -18.34
C SER A 85 0.35 27.03 -18.69
N VAL A 86 1.03 26.58 -19.75
CA VAL A 86 2.20 27.27 -20.32
C VAL A 86 1.81 28.67 -20.83
N ASN A 87 2.71 29.64 -20.67
CA ASN A 87 2.49 31.06 -20.98
C ASN A 87 1.33 31.74 -20.22
N GLN A 88 0.81 31.11 -19.17
CA GLN A 88 -0.17 31.73 -18.28
C GLN A 88 0.46 32.09 -16.95
N TYR A 89 -0.02 33.20 -16.38
CA TYR A 89 0.37 33.62 -15.05
C TYR A 89 -0.28 32.72 -14.00
N TYR A 90 0.54 32.06 -13.20
CA TYR A 90 0.10 31.19 -12.13
C TYR A 90 0.46 31.78 -10.77
N VAL A 91 -0.52 31.87 -9.86
CA VAL A 91 -0.33 32.41 -8.51
C VAL A 91 -0.02 31.27 -7.54
N ILE A 92 1.19 31.27 -7.01
CA ILE A 92 1.63 30.31 -6.00
C ILE A 92 1.42 30.94 -4.63
N HIS A 93 0.68 30.24 -3.78
CA HIS A 93 0.46 30.63 -2.39
C HIS A 93 1.36 29.80 -1.49
N VAL A 94 2.28 30.46 -0.78
CA VAL A 94 3.10 29.84 0.25
C VAL A 94 2.45 30.09 1.59
N ASP A 95 1.96 29.03 2.22
CA ASP A 95 1.33 29.10 3.54
C ASP A 95 2.41 29.02 4.63
N PHE A 96 2.47 30.03 5.49
CA PHE A 96 3.30 29.98 6.69
C PHE A 96 2.58 29.15 7.76
N SER A 97 3.24 28.10 8.27
CA SER A 97 2.63 27.23 9.27
C SER A 97 2.78 27.82 10.65
N GLU A 98 1.83 27.54 11.55
CA GLU A 98 1.86 27.96 12.95
C GLU A 98 3.08 27.42 13.73
N LYS A 99 3.75 26.38 13.20
CA LYS A 99 5.04 25.87 13.72
C LYS A 99 6.22 26.79 13.45
N ASP A 100 6.11 27.70 12.47
CA ASP A 100 7.15 28.67 12.10
C ASP A 100 7.06 29.91 13.01
N GLN A 101 6.92 29.74 14.34
CA GLN A 101 6.84 30.83 15.33
C GLN A 101 8.11 31.72 15.40
N GLN A 102 9.14 31.38 14.62
CA GLN A 102 10.30 32.23 14.42
C GLN A 102 9.93 33.38 13.49
N THR A 103 10.24 34.60 13.90
CA THR A 103 9.99 35.82 13.11
C THR A 103 10.62 35.68 11.73
N VAL A 104 9.81 35.45 10.69
CA VAL A 104 10.29 35.47 9.30
C VAL A 104 10.47 36.94 8.90
N SER A 105 11.67 37.30 8.43
CA SER A 105 11.98 38.66 7.97
C SER A 105 11.90 38.78 6.45
N GLN A 106 12.31 37.73 5.74
CA GLN A 106 12.41 37.70 4.28
C GLN A 106 12.04 36.31 3.73
N ALA A 107 11.59 36.28 2.49
CA ALA A 107 11.41 35.07 1.70
C ALA A 107 12.24 35.18 0.42
N GLU A 108 13.04 34.17 0.14
CA GLU A 108 13.80 34.05 -1.09
C GLU A 108 13.16 32.98 -1.98
N VAL A 109 12.76 33.38 -3.18
CA VAL A 109 12.17 32.47 -4.18
C VAL A 109 13.18 32.26 -5.29
N GLU A 110 13.60 31.02 -5.51
CA GLU A 110 14.47 30.62 -6.60
C GLU A 110 13.68 29.85 -7.65
N LEU A 111 13.74 30.34 -8.88
CA LEU A 111 13.06 29.76 -10.05
C LEU A 111 14.03 28.88 -10.84
N PRO A 112 13.56 27.73 -11.35
CA PRO A 112 14.33 26.91 -12.27
C PRO A 112 14.47 27.59 -13.64
N PRO A 113 15.42 27.13 -14.49
CA PRO A 113 15.56 27.64 -15.85
C PRO A 113 14.25 27.51 -16.66
N GLY A 114 13.87 28.55 -17.40
CA GLY A 114 12.65 28.55 -18.22
C GLY A 114 11.37 28.98 -17.49
N VAL A 115 11.43 29.20 -16.17
CA VAL A 115 10.36 29.81 -15.37
C VAL A 115 10.75 31.23 -14.99
N HIS A 116 9.81 32.16 -15.15
CA HIS A 116 10.04 33.60 -14.96
C HIS A 116 9.05 34.20 -13.97
N PHE A 117 9.47 35.23 -13.25
CA PHE A 117 8.56 36.03 -12.44
C PHE A 117 7.65 36.89 -13.32
N ALA A 118 6.35 36.93 -13.00
CA ALA A 118 5.44 37.85 -13.65
C ALA A 118 5.57 39.25 -13.02
N SER A 119 6.23 40.16 -13.74
CA SER A 119 6.39 41.55 -13.31
C SER A 119 6.34 42.49 -14.50
N SER A 120 5.79 43.70 -14.29
CA SER A 120 5.85 44.79 -15.25
C SER A 120 7.26 45.37 -15.39
N LYS A 121 8.12 45.17 -14.38
CA LYS A 121 9.53 45.56 -14.43
C LYS A 121 10.34 44.46 -15.09
N THR A 122 10.94 44.76 -16.24
CA THR A 122 11.80 43.82 -17.00
C THR A 122 12.96 43.30 -16.17
N GLU A 123 13.52 44.13 -15.28
CA GLU A 123 14.57 43.76 -14.35
C GLU A 123 14.18 42.57 -13.46
N VAL A 124 12.94 42.52 -12.98
CA VAL A 124 12.44 41.46 -12.08
C VAL A 124 12.08 40.20 -12.85
N ARG A 125 11.57 40.35 -14.08
CA ARG A 125 11.15 39.24 -14.94
C ARG A 125 12.32 38.30 -15.28
N ASN A 126 13.52 38.85 -15.44
CA ASN A 126 14.72 38.10 -15.80
C ASN A 126 15.50 37.56 -14.59
N LEU A 127 15.01 37.76 -13.36
CA LEU A 127 15.69 37.25 -12.16
C LEU A 127 15.40 35.77 -11.96
N HIS A 128 16.45 35.01 -11.65
CA HIS A 128 16.34 33.63 -11.17
C HIS A 128 15.99 33.54 -9.69
N SER A 129 16.38 34.54 -8.89
CA SER A 129 16.08 34.60 -7.47
C SER A 129 15.52 35.96 -7.09
N LEU A 130 14.49 35.97 -6.25
CA LEU A 130 13.88 37.18 -5.73
C LEU A 130 13.75 37.10 -4.21
N ARG A 131 14.34 38.09 -3.53
CA ARG A 131 14.20 38.27 -2.08
C ARG A 131 13.10 39.28 -1.79
N LEU A 132 12.08 38.84 -1.07
CA LEU A 132 10.90 39.62 -0.72
C LEU A 132 10.89 39.88 0.80
N PRO A 133 10.80 41.13 1.26
CA PRO A 133 10.64 41.42 2.68
C PRO A 133 9.25 40.98 3.14
N VAL A 134 9.20 40.10 4.14
CA VAL A 134 7.94 39.65 4.76
C VAL A 134 7.64 40.60 5.91
N ARG A 135 6.66 41.49 5.74
CA ARG A 135 6.24 42.38 6.83
C ARG A 135 5.56 41.52 7.91
N VAL A 136 6.15 41.55 9.10
CA VAL A 136 5.89 40.78 10.34
C VAL A 136 4.43 40.79 10.86
N ALA A 137 3.48 41.44 10.18
CA ALA A 137 2.07 41.43 10.59
C ALA A 137 1.34 40.09 10.34
N ALA A 138 2.01 39.10 9.76
CA ALA A 138 1.44 37.80 9.42
C ALA A 138 1.98 36.63 10.27
N VAL A 139 2.45 36.93 11.49
CA VAL A 139 2.75 35.91 12.51
C VAL A 139 1.44 35.22 12.88
N GLY A 140 1.19 34.07 12.26
CA GLY A 140 0.06 33.19 12.55
C GLY A 140 -0.53 32.52 11.33
N ARG A 141 -0.81 33.25 10.24
CA ARG A 141 -1.53 32.74 9.04
C ARG A 141 -1.28 33.54 7.76
N GLY A 142 -0.05 33.99 7.52
CA GLY A 142 0.26 34.68 6.26
C GLY A 142 0.28 33.72 5.07
N LYS A 143 -0.19 34.20 3.92
CA LYS A 143 0.13 33.61 2.62
C LYS A 143 1.03 34.58 1.88
N LEU A 144 2.14 34.11 1.32
CA LEU A 144 2.93 34.89 0.39
C LEU A 144 2.54 34.48 -1.04
N PRO A 145 1.73 35.28 -1.74
CA PRO A 145 1.46 35.06 -3.15
C PRO A 145 2.63 35.59 -3.99
N PHE A 146 3.10 34.80 -4.94
CA PHE A 146 3.94 35.27 -6.04
C PHE A 146 3.48 34.64 -7.35
N VAL A 147 3.79 35.30 -8.46
CA VAL A 147 3.26 34.94 -9.77
C VAL A 147 4.39 34.52 -10.69
N VAL A 148 4.24 33.37 -11.33
CA VAL A 148 5.22 32.81 -12.25
C VAL A 148 4.59 32.48 -13.60
N SER A 149 5.43 32.40 -14.64
CA SER A 149 5.08 31.91 -15.97
C SER A 149 6.20 31.03 -16.48
N SER A 150 5.87 29.95 -17.19
CA SER A 150 6.84 29.09 -17.87
C SER A 150 6.70 29.21 -19.38
N ASP A 151 7.84 29.17 -20.09
CA ASP A 151 7.91 29.07 -21.56
C ASP A 151 7.81 27.61 -22.05
N HIS A 152 7.91 26.65 -21.13
CA HIS A 152 8.00 25.22 -21.44
C HIS A 152 6.98 24.38 -20.66
N GLU A 153 6.56 23.28 -21.29
CA GLU A 153 5.74 22.24 -20.67
C GLU A 153 6.63 21.35 -19.82
N GLY A 154 6.19 21.01 -18.61
CA GLY A 154 7.00 20.21 -17.72
C GLY A 154 6.62 20.34 -16.26
N ARG A 155 7.19 19.45 -15.45
CA ARG A 155 7.11 19.52 -14.01
C ARG A 155 8.32 20.31 -13.52
N GLU A 156 8.06 21.50 -12.99
CA GLU A 156 9.10 22.41 -12.52
C GLU A 156 9.07 22.53 -11.00
N SER A 157 10.25 22.54 -10.39
CA SER A 157 10.41 22.65 -8.94
C SER A 157 10.90 24.04 -8.58
N ILE A 158 10.07 24.79 -7.88
CA ILE A 158 10.38 26.14 -7.38
C ILE A 158 10.79 26.02 -5.92
N LEU A 159 11.91 26.65 -5.57
CA LEU A 159 12.44 26.61 -4.23
C LEU A 159 12.11 27.90 -3.49
N VAL A 160 11.56 27.78 -2.29
CA VAL A 160 11.22 28.92 -1.43
C VAL A 160 11.95 28.75 -0.10
N ARG A 161 12.83 29.69 0.22
CA ARG A 161 13.54 29.75 1.51
C ARG A 161 12.98 30.88 2.36
N LEU A 162 12.67 30.56 3.61
CA LEU A 162 12.24 31.53 4.62
C LEU A 162 13.44 31.91 5.48
N ILE A 163 13.70 33.21 5.57
CA ILE A 163 14.90 33.76 6.20
C ILE A 163 14.50 34.58 7.43
N GLY A 164 15.14 34.31 8.56
CA GLY A 164 14.95 35.02 9.83
C GLY A 164 15.62 36.41 9.86
N PRO A 165 15.46 37.18 10.95
CA PRO A 165 16.05 38.51 11.09
C PRO A 165 17.59 38.48 11.19
N SER A 166 18.17 37.37 11.64
CA SER A 166 19.61 37.10 11.70
C SER A 166 20.20 36.62 10.37
N ASN A 167 19.41 36.61 9.29
CA ASN A 167 19.77 36.04 7.98
C ASN A 167 20.01 34.52 8.02
N GLU A 168 19.43 33.82 9.00
CA GLU A 168 19.42 32.35 9.07
C GLU A 168 18.26 31.79 8.24
N VAL A 169 18.48 30.66 7.57
CA VAL A 169 17.42 29.95 6.85
C VAL A 169 16.62 29.16 7.87
N ILE A 170 15.39 29.60 8.11
CA ILE A 170 14.44 28.97 9.04
C ILE A 170 13.86 27.72 8.39
N ARG A 171 13.51 27.81 7.11
CA ARG A 171 12.81 26.76 6.39
C ARG A 171 13.07 26.82 4.89
N GLU A 172 13.10 25.64 4.29
CA GLU A 172 13.18 25.46 2.85
C GLU A 172 11.98 24.62 2.39
N GLN A 173 11.30 25.08 1.36
CA GLN A 173 10.13 24.43 0.78
C GLN A 173 10.28 24.34 -0.72
N THR A 174 10.14 23.13 -1.26
CA THR A 174 10.08 22.90 -2.70
C THR A 174 8.62 22.79 -3.12
N ILE A 175 8.22 23.60 -4.09
CA ILE A 175 6.88 23.61 -4.67
C ILE A 175 6.99 23.12 -6.10
N THR A 176 6.34 22.00 -6.37
CA THR A 176 6.32 21.40 -7.70
C THR A 176 5.10 21.88 -8.47
N VAL A 177 5.30 22.54 -9.60
CA VAL A 177 4.24 23.05 -10.48
C VAL A 177 4.31 22.30 -11.82
N GLN A 178 3.18 21.76 -12.26
CA GLN A 178 3.08 21.12 -13.57
C GLN A 178 2.59 22.15 -14.59
N PHE A 179 3.45 22.59 -15.49
CA PHE A 179 3.08 23.40 -16.64
C PHE A 179 2.65 22.50 -17.80
N ALA A 180 1.40 22.61 -18.23
CA ALA A 180 0.82 21.85 -19.34
C ALA A 180 0.48 22.77 -20.52
N LYS A 181 0.54 22.27 -21.76
CA LYS A 181 0.08 23.05 -22.91
C LYS A 181 -1.39 23.41 -22.72
N SER A 182 -1.76 24.63 -23.03
CA SER A 182 -3.16 25.01 -23.19
C SER A 182 -3.74 24.28 -24.42
N GLY A 183 -4.20 23.05 -24.22
CA GLY A 183 -4.88 22.22 -25.21
C GLY A 183 -5.68 21.13 -24.50
N SER A 184 -7.01 21.26 -24.52
CA SER A 184 -8.04 20.49 -23.79
C SER A 184 -8.21 20.87 -22.31
N VAL A 185 -8.73 22.09 -22.08
CA VAL A 185 -9.72 22.25 -21.00
C VAL A 185 -10.90 21.38 -21.40
N ASP A 186 -10.94 20.19 -20.81
CA ASP A 186 -12.11 19.33 -20.83
C ASP A 186 -13.26 20.14 -20.20
N ASP A 187 -14.36 20.21 -20.93
CA ASP A 187 -15.50 21.09 -20.78
C ASP A 187 -16.36 20.69 -19.56
N LYS A 188 -15.76 20.72 -18.37
CA LYS A 188 -16.45 20.54 -17.08
C LYS A 188 -16.22 21.73 -16.17
N ALA A 189 -16.63 22.89 -16.70
CA ALA A 189 -17.17 23.96 -15.89
C ALA A 189 -18.47 23.47 -15.20
N GLY A 190 -18.31 22.70 -14.12
CA GLY A 190 -19.37 22.34 -13.20
C GLY A 190 -19.22 23.13 -11.91
N ARG A 191 -19.90 24.30 -11.86
CA ARG A 191 -20.60 24.87 -10.70
C ARG A 191 -19.87 24.67 -9.35
N GLY A 192 -19.21 25.68 -8.80
CA GLY A 192 -19.91 26.75 -8.12
C GLY A 192 -20.49 26.24 -6.80
N GLU A 193 -19.78 26.45 -5.70
CA GLU A 193 -20.36 26.96 -4.46
C GLU A 193 -19.26 27.42 -3.51
N ILE A 194 -19.35 28.70 -3.17
CA ILE A 194 -18.62 29.37 -2.10
C ILE A 194 -19.48 29.15 -0.85
N LEU A 195 -18.89 28.58 0.20
CA LEU A 195 -19.28 28.79 1.60
C LEU A 195 -18.03 29.16 2.38
#